data_AF-A0A1Z7ZZ86-F1
#
_entry.id   AF-A0A1Z7ZZ86-F1
#
_cell.length_a   1.000
_cell.length_b   1.000
_cell.length_c   1.000
_cell.angle_alpha   90.00
_cell.angle_beta   90.00
_cell.angle_gamma   90.00
#
_symmetry.space_group_name_H-M   'P 1'
#
loop_
_entity.id
_entity.type
_entity.pdbx_description
1 polymer ?
#
loop_
_entity_poly.entity_id
_entity_poly.type
_entity_poly.pdbx_seq_one_letter_code
_entity_poly.pdbx_strand_id
1 'polypeptide(L)'
;MIQLATFLFIGTQEVLFILVIAVMVFGAKRIPEIAKGLGKGMRMLKDASNDIKSEITNSAEKQGIDTSVTKDITDEIKKVKDDLEDFTGSISRNP
;
A
#
# COMPACT_ATOMS: atom_id res chain seq x y z
N MET A 1 -17.55 17.01 23.94
CA MET A 1 -18.14 16.16 22.87
C MET A 1 -18.21 16.86 21.52
N ILE A 2 -18.58 18.15 21.44
CA ILE A 2 -18.71 18.87 20.15
C ILE A 2 -17.35 19.24 19.50
N GLN A 3 -16.29 19.46 20.30
CA GLN A 3 -14.95 19.81 19.77
C GLN A 3 -14.27 18.73 18.90
N LEU A 4 -14.68 17.47 19.03
CA LEU A 4 -14.06 16.36 18.29
C LEU A 4 -14.68 16.19 16.89
N ALA A 5 -15.96 16.56 16.73
CA ALA A 5 -16.66 16.45 15.46
C ALA A 5 -16.19 17.48 14.41
N THR A 6 -15.77 18.67 14.84
CA THR A 6 -15.27 19.72 13.94
C THR A 6 -13.95 19.37 13.26
N PHE A 7 -13.12 18.51 13.88
CA PHE A 7 -11.88 18.04 13.25
C PHE A 7 -12.15 17.12 12.05
N LEU A 8 -13.27 16.40 12.04
CA LEU A 8 -13.63 15.49 10.96
C LEU A 8 -14.15 16.23 9.71
N PHE A 9 -14.64 17.46 9.89
CA PHE A 9 -15.10 18.36 8.84
C PHE A 9 -14.10 19.49 8.56
N ILE A 10 -12.81 19.17 8.50
CA ILE A 10 -11.80 20.13 8.07
C ILE A 10 -12.01 20.47 6.59
N GLY A 11 -12.43 21.70 6.33
CA GLY A 11 -12.52 22.27 4.99
C GLY A 11 -11.17 22.81 4.51
N THR A 12 -11.15 23.28 3.26
CA THR A 12 -9.94 23.83 2.64
C THR A 12 -9.43 25.08 3.39
N GLN A 13 -10.32 25.87 3.97
CA GLN A 13 -9.98 27.11 4.67
C GLN A 13 -9.30 26.83 6.02
N GLU A 14 -9.77 25.83 6.76
CA GLU A 14 -9.15 25.40 8.02
C GLU A 14 -7.75 24.81 7.79
N VAL A 15 -7.58 23.99 6.74
CA VAL A 15 -6.24 23.48 6.35
C VAL A 15 -5.29 24.63 6.03
N LEU A 16 -5.76 25.63 5.26
CA LEU A 16 -4.93 26.78 4.90
C LEU A 16 -4.50 27.58 6.14
N PHE A 17 -5.41 27.78 7.11
CA PHE A 17 -5.09 28.46 8.36
C PHE A 17 -4.03 27.72 9.18
N ILE A 18 -4.17 26.38 9.32
CA ILE A 18 -3.18 25.55 10.01
C ILE A 18 -1.82 25.61 9.28
N LEU A 19 -1.81 25.56 7.94
CA LEU A 19 -0.58 25.69 7.16
C LEU A 19 0.12 27.02 7.38
N VAL A 20 -0.62 28.13 7.50
CA VAL A 20 -0.05 29.44 7.81
C VAL A 20 0.63 29.44 9.19
N ILE A 21 -0.03 28.88 10.21
CA ILE A 21 0.56 28.75 11.55
C ILE A 21 1.81 27.86 11.50
N ALA A 22 1.75 26.72 10.81
CA ALA A 22 2.90 25.83 10.64
C ALA A 22 4.08 26.56 9.97
N VAL A 23 3.81 27.41 8.97
CA VAL A 23 4.81 28.24 8.31
C VAL A 23 5.38 29.32 9.25
N MET A 24 4.60 29.89 10.17
CA MET A 24 5.14 30.81 11.18
C MET A 24 6.07 30.11 12.17
N VAL A 25 5.70 28.91 12.61
CA VAL A 25 6.47 28.14 13.61
C VAL A 25 7.76 27.59 13.00
N PHE A 26 7.66 26.93 11.85
CA PHE A 26 8.79 26.25 11.22
C PHE A 26 9.53 27.14 10.22
N GLY A 27 8.89 28.16 9.66
CA GLY A 27 9.43 29.01 8.60
C GLY A 27 9.13 28.47 7.19
N ALA A 28 8.80 29.36 6.26
CA ALA A 28 8.43 29.01 4.88
C ALA A 28 9.52 28.22 4.12
N LYS A 29 10.79 28.39 4.50
CA LYS A 29 11.94 27.69 3.89
C LYS A 29 12.15 26.28 4.45
N ARG A 30 11.72 25.99 5.68
CA ARG A 30 11.99 24.69 6.34
C ARG A 30 11.06 23.57 5.88
N ILE A 31 9.79 23.86 5.64
CA ILE A 31 8.83 22.86 5.14
C ILE A 31 9.31 22.20 3.83
N PRO A 32 9.69 22.94 2.77
CA PRO A 32 10.19 22.32 1.54
C PRO A 32 11.54 21.62 1.72
N GLU A 33 12.38 22.08 2.64
CA GLU A 33 13.67 21.44 2.96
C GLU A 33 13.45 20.08 3.62
N ILE A 34 12.55 19.99 4.60
CA ILE A 34 12.15 18.75 5.27
C ILE A 34 11.48 17.80 4.27
N ALA A 35 10.57 18.30 3.43
CA ALA A 35 9.91 17.49 2.40
C ALA A 35 10.93 16.89 1.40
N LYS A 36 11.92 17.68 0.96
CA LYS A 36 13.01 17.19 0.10
C LYS A 36 13.88 16.16 0.81
N GLY A 37 14.19 16.35 2.09
CA GLY A 37 14.95 15.40 2.92
C GLY A 37 14.21 14.07 3.09
N LEU A 38 12.94 14.11 3.50
CA LEU A 38 12.08 12.94 3.65
C LEU A 38 11.87 12.23 2.31
N GLY A 39 11.65 12.96 1.21
CA GLY A 39 11.49 12.38 -0.12
C GLY A 39 12.74 11.63 -0.59
N LYS A 40 13.93 12.20 -0.38
CA LYS A 40 15.20 11.51 -0.64
C LYS A 40 15.37 10.28 0.25
N GLY A 41 15.04 10.39 1.54
CA GLY A 41 15.06 9.28 2.50
C GLY A 41 14.15 8.13 2.09
N MET A 42 12.89 8.43 1.78
CA MET A 42 11.89 7.45 1.34
C MET A 42 12.30 6.78 0.03
N ARG A 43 12.91 7.52 -0.90
CA ARG A 43 13.46 6.96 -2.13
C ARG A 43 14.61 5.99 -1.85
N MET A 44 15.58 6.39 -1.02
CA MET A 44 16.69 5.51 -0.64
C MET A 44 16.20 4.24 0.08
N LEU A 45 15.23 4.37 0.99
CA LEU A 45 14.60 3.23 1.67
C LEU A 45 13.91 2.30 0.66
N LYS A 46 13.18 2.85 -0.31
CA LYS A 46 12.50 2.09 -1.35
C LYS A 46 13.51 1.38 -2.27
N ASP A 47 14.56 2.06 -2.68
CA ASP A 47 15.59 1.51 -3.58
C ASP A 47 16.33 0.37 -2.88
N ALA A 48 16.83 0.58 -1.65
CA ALA A 48 17.44 -0.47 -0.84
C ALA A 48 16.49 -1.65 -0.57
N SER A 49 15.21 -1.38 -0.29
CA SER A 49 14.21 -2.44 -0.11
C SER A 49 13.98 -3.25 -1.39
N ASN A 50 14.01 -2.61 -2.56
CA ASN A 50 13.85 -3.29 -3.85
C ASN A 50 15.08 -4.14 -4.18
N ASP A 51 16.28 -3.65 -3.89
CA ASP A 51 17.52 -4.40 -4.09
C ASP A 51 17.53 -5.65 -3.22
N ILE A 52 17.20 -5.52 -1.93
CA ILE A 52 17.05 -6.65 -0.99
C ILE A 52 15.97 -7.60 -1.47
N LYS A 53 14.80 -7.10 -1.88
CA LYS A 53 13.71 -7.94 -2.40
C LYS A 53 14.15 -8.70 -3.65
N SER A 54 14.85 -8.05 -4.57
CA SER A 54 15.36 -8.69 -5.78
C SER A 54 16.42 -9.73 -5.48
N GLU A 55 17.32 -9.47 -4.52
CA GLU A 55 18.35 -10.42 -4.13
C GLU A 55 17.75 -11.65 -3.42
N ILE A 56 16.75 -11.44 -2.55
CA ILE A 56 16.01 -12.53 -1.90
C ILE A 56 15.21 -13.34 -2.93
N THR A 57 14.50 -12.69 -3.86
CA THR A 57 13.76 -13.38 -4.93
C THR A 57 14.72 -14.17 -5.84
N ASN A 58 15.82 -13.57 -6.29
CA ASN A 58 16.80 -14.25 -7.13
C ASN A 58 17.53 -15.38 -6.39
N SER A 59 17.75 -15.25 -5.07
CA SER A 59 18.35 -16.29 -4.22
C SER A 59 17.37 -17.43 -3.95
N ALA A 60 16.09 -17.14 -3.73
CA ALA A 60 15.03 -18.13 -3.56
C ALA A 60 14.75 -18.88 -4.88
N GLU A 61 14.81 -18.18 -6.02
CA GLU A 61 14.72 -18.78 -7.36
C GLU A 61 15.95 -19.66 -7.65
N LYS A 62 17.15 -19.25 -7.23
CA LYS A 62 18.36 -20.09 -7.31
C LYS A 62 18.40 -21.26 -6.30
N GLN A 63 17.64 -21.21 -5.22
CA GLN A 63 17.52 -22.28 -4.21
C GLN A 63 16.33 -23.22 -4.46
N GLY A 64 15.62 -23.10 -5.58
CA GLY A 64 14.66 -24.12 -6.01
C GLY A 64 13.33 -24.12 -5.26
N ILE A 65 12.85 -22.97 -4.76
CA ILE A 65 11.40 -22.81 -4.60
C ILE A 65 10.84 -22.41 -5.96
N ASP A 66 10.59 -23.46 -6.71
CA ASP A 66 10.10 -23.44 -8.07
C ASP A 66 8.80 -22.63 -8.14
N THR A 67 8.82 -21.55 -8.93
CA THR A 67 7.58 -20.85 -9.32
C THR A 67 6.62 -21.81 -10.04
N SER A 68 7.12 -22.93 -10.59
CA SER A 68 6.31 -24.03 -11.10
C SER A 68 5.47 -24.67 -9.99
N VAL A 69 6.01 -25.03 -8.83
CA VAL A 69 5.25 -25.61 -7.71
C VAL A 69 4.15 -24.66 -7.23
N THR A 70 4.44 -23.36 -7.13
CA THR A 70 3.41 -22.38 -6.72
C THR A 70 2.37 -22.15 -7.83
N LYS A 71 2.75 -22.18 -9.11
CA LYS A 71 1.83 -22.10 -10.26
C LYS A 71 0.95 -23.34 -10.37
N ASP A 72 1.53 -24.53 -10.21
CA ASP A 72 0.82 -25.81 -10.27
C ASP A 72 -0.22 -25.88 -9.14
N ILE A 73 0.15 -25.49 -7.92
CA ILE A 73 -0.79 -25.38 -6.78
C ILE A 73 -1.87 -24.32 -7.06
N THR A 74 -1.52 -23.18 -7.67
CA THR A 74 -2.49 -22.12 -7.99
C THR A 74 -3.47 -22.55 -9.09
N ASP A 75 -2.99 -23.25 -10.11
CA ASP A 75 -3.81 -23.76 -11.21
C ASP A 75 -4.74 -24.90 -10.76
N GLU A 76 -4.31 -25.71 -9.79
CA GLU A 76 -5.13 -26.75 -9.17
C GLU A 76 -6.20 -26.16 -8.24
N ILE A 77 -5.85 -25.15 -7.42
CA ILE A 77 -6.81 -24.41 -6.59
C ILE A 77 -7.85 -23.67 -7.44
N LYS A 78 -7.44 -23.12 -8.60
CA LYS A 78 -8.34 -22.42 -9.51
C LYS A 78 -9.40 -23.37 -10.10
N LYS A 79 -9.03 -24.58 -10.50
CA LYS A 79 -9.98 -25.62 -10.97
C LYS A 79 -10.98 -26.00 -9.88
N VAL A 80 -10.52 -26.22 -8.65
CA VAL A 80 -11.41 -26.53 -7.52
C VAL A 80 -12.36 -25.38 -7.21
N LYS A 81 -11.90 -24.12 -7.34
CA LYS A 81 -12.76 -22.95 -7.17
C LYS A 81 -13.82 -22.85 -8.27
N ASP A 82 -13.44 -23.09 -9.52
CA ASP A 82 -14.36 -23.04 -10.66
C ASP A 82 -15.44 -24.14 -10.53
N ASP A 83 -15.05 -25.37 -10.14
CA ASP A 83 -16.00 -26.45 -9.85
C ASP A 83 -16.94 -26.08 -8.68
N LEU A 84 -16.41 -25.51 -7.60
CA LEU A 84 -17.21 -25.05 -6.45
C LEU A 84 -18.16 -23.90 -6.84
N GLU A 85 -17.75 -23.00 -7.73
CA GLU A 85 -18.58 -21.90 -8.21
C GLU A 85 -19.75 -22.43 -9.07
N ASP A 86 -19.54 -23.46 -9.87
CA ASP A 86 -20.60 -24.15 -10.61
C ASP A 86 -21.56 -24.93 -9.68
N PHE A 87 -21.02 -25.60 -8.66
CA PHE A 87 -21.85 -26.28 -7.64
C PHE A 87 -22.64 -25.30 -6.77
N THR A 88 -22.07 -24.14 -6.40
CA THR A 88 -22.74 -23.12 -5.57
C THR A 88 -23.64 -22.18 -6.37
N GLY A 89 -23.30 -21.90 -7.63
CA GLY A 89 -24.10 -21.13 -8.57
C GLY A 89 -25.42 -21.81 -8.95
N SER A 90 -25.44 -23.15 -8.92
CA SER A 90 -26.65 -23.97 -9.04
C SER A 90 -27.61 -23.83 -7.83
N ILE A 91 -27.13 -23.32 -6.68
CA ILE A 91 -27.93 -23.03 -5.48
C ILE A 91 -28.34 -21.55 -5.42
N SER A 92 -27.62 -20.65 -6.11
CA SER A 92 -27.93 -19.21 -6.12
C SER A 92 -28.85 -18.76 -7.28
N ARG A 93 -29.27 -19.67 -8.16
CA ARG A 93 -30.21 -19.40 -9.26
C ARG A 93 -31.59 -20.01 -8.99
N ASN A 94 -32.21 -19.59 -7.90
CA ASN A 94 -33.66 -19.63 -7.77
C ASN A 94 -34.18 -18.19 -7.95
N PRO A 95 -35.28 -17.95 -8.70
CA PRO A 95 -35.92 -16.63 -8.73
C PRO A 95 -36.36 -16.18 -7.33
#